data_AF-A0A7W1YN14-F1
#
_entry.id   AF-A0A7W1YN14-F1
#
_cell.length_a   1.000
_cell.length_b   1.000
_cell.length_c   1.000
_cell.angle_alpha   90.00
_cell.angle_beta   90.00
_cell.angle_gamma   90.00
#
_symmetry.space_group_name_H-M   'P 1'
#
loop_
_entity.id
_entity.type
_entity.pdbx_description
1 polymer ?
#
loop_
_entity_poly.entity_id
_entity_poly.type
_entity_poly.pdbx_seq_one_letter_code
_entity_poly.pdbx_strand_id
1 'polypeptide(L)' 'MHDDDIDLSESPEVSPELFARAVVRQGLQPVAPKEQVTLRVDKDVLAWFRKQGRGYQTTINALLRAYMDAHES' A
#
# COMPACT_ATOMS: atom_id res chain seq x y z
N MET A 1 -26.91 -8.89 -13.97
CA MET A 1 -26.78 -7.63 -13.23
C MET A 1 -26.30 -6.62 -14.23
N HIS A 2 -27.12 -5.64 -14.53
CA HIS A 2 -26.80 -4.52 -15.40
C HIS A 2 -26.45 -3.31 -14.53
N ASP A 3 -25.73 -2.34 -15.08
CA ASP A 3 -25.35 -1.13 -14.34
C ASP A 3 -26.57 -0.36 -13.82
N ASP A 4 -27.71 -0.44 -14.54
CA ASP A 4 -28.98 0.17 -14.15
C ASP A 4 -29.61 -0.46 -12.88
N ASP A 5 -29.14 -1.64 -12.46
CA ASP A 5 -29.62 -2.34 -11.26
C ASP A 5 -28.90 -1.85 -9.97
N ILE A 6 -27.95 -0.91 -10.07
CA ILE A 6 -27.16 -0.42 -8.94
C ILE A 6 -27.92 0.67 -8.17
N ASP A 7 -28.20 0.42 -6.89
CA ASP A 7 -28.76 1.44 -5.98
C ASP A 7 -27.71 2.47 -5.58
N LEU A 8 -27.94 3.73 -5.95
CA LEU A 8 -27.06 4.87 -5.71
C LEU A 8 -27.59 5.83 -4.63
N SER A 9 -28.65 5.45 -3.90
CA SER A 9 -29.28 6.30 -2.88
C SER A 9 -28.30 6.81 -1.80
N GLU A 10 -27.37 5.95 -1.36
CA GLU A 10 -26.36 6.27 -0.33
C GLU A 10 -25.07 6.89 -0.91
N SER A 11 -24.85 6.74 -2.22
CA SER A 11 -23.64 7.23 -2.91
C SER A 11 -24.03 7.76 -4.29
N PRO A 12 -24.61 8.96 -4.36
CA PRO A 12 -25.05 9.54 -5.62
C PRO A 12 -23.86 9.74 -6.55
N GLU A 13 -24.14 9.73 -7.86
CA GLU A 13 -23.12 9.98 -8.86
C GLU A 13 -22.51 11.37 -8.71
N VAL A 14 -21.22 11.47 -8.99
CA VAL A 14 -20.49 12.73 -8.94
C VAL A 14 -20.94 13.58 -10.13
N SER A 15 -21.69 14.66 -9.85
CA SER A 15 -22.07 15.61 -10.88
C SER A 15 -20.86 16.43 -11.38
N PRO A 16 -20.91 16.97 -12.61
CA PRO A 16 -19.87 17.87 -13.10
C PRO A 16 -19.63 19.08 -12.19
N GLU A 17 -20.68 19.64 -11.58
CA GLU A 17 -20.57 20.76 -10.65
C GLU A 17 -19.92 20.36 -9.32
N LEU A 18 -20.20 19.14 -8.84
CA LEU A 18 -19.56 18.56 -7.66
C LEU A 18 -18.07 18.34 -7.93
N PHE A 19 -17.75 17.79 -9.10
CA PHE A 19 -16.37 17.54 -9.52
C PHE A 19 -15.57 18.84 -9.66
N ALA A 20 -16.17 19.89 -10.23
CA ALA A 20 -15.53 21.20 -10.37
C ALA A 20 -15.15 21.85 -9.01
N ARG A 21 -15.81 21.44 -7.93
CA ARG A 21 -15.56 21.90 -6.55
C ARG A 21 -14.67 20.95 -5.75
N ALA A 22 -14.26 19.82 -6.33
CA ALA A 22 -13.43 18.85 -5.64
C ALA A 22 -12.06 19.45 -5.30
N VAL A 23 -11.60 19.20 -4.08
CA VAL A 23 -10.24 19.58 -3.67
C VAL A 23 -9.28 18.53 -4.19
N VAL A 24 -8.45 18.91 -5.16
CA VAL A 24 -7.34 18.06 -5.60
C VAL A 24 -6.34 17.96 -4.45
N ARG A 25 -6.12 16.75 -3.93
CA ARG A 25 -5.00 16.50 -3.03
C ARG A 25 -3.70 16.66 -3.80
N GLN A 26 -3.07 17.82 -3.68
CA GLN A 26 -1.74 18.10 -4.21
C GLN A 26 -0.67 17.84 -3.14
N GLY A 27 0.50 17.36 -3.56
CA GLY A 27 1.66 17.20 -2.68
C GLY A 27 1.80 15.83 -1.99
N LEU A 28 1.11 14.79 -2.45
CA LEU A 28 1.52 13.43 -2.11
C LEU A 28 2.90 13.18 -2.73
N GLN A 29 3.92 12.99 -1.87
CA GLN A 29 5.22 12.56 -2.38
C GLN A 29 5.05 11.19 -3.05
N PRO A 30 5.48 11.02 -4.30
CA PRO A 30 5.48 9.71 -4.94
C PRO A 30 6.31 8.75 -4.10
N VAL A 31 5.69 7.68 -3.60
CA VAL A 31 6.42 6.63 -2.92
C VAL A 31 7.20 5.89 -4.00
N ALA A 32 8.54 5.91 -3.92
CA ALA A 32 9.37 5.15 -4.83
C ALA A 32 8.93 3.67 -4.82
N PRO A 33 8.73 3.06 -6.00
CA PRO A 33 8.28 1.67 -6.07
C PRO A 33 9.33 0.76 -5.45
N LYS A 34 8.87 -0.31 -4.79
CA LYS A 34 9.76 -1.37 -4.33
C LYS A 34 10.08 -2.28 -5.51
N GLU A 35 11.33 -2.69 -5.64
CA GLU A 35 11.72 -3.70 -6.63
C GLU A 35 11.30 -5.09 -6.15
N GLN A 36 10.68 -5.87 -7.03
CA GLN A 36 10.29 -7.25 -6.73
C GLN A 36 11.47 -8.18 -7.02
N VAL A 37 12.05 -8.74 -5.96
CA VAL A 37 13.19 -9.66 -6.05
C VAL A 37 12.85 -11.04 -5.49
N THR A 38 13.56 -12.07 -5.95
CA THR A 38 13.50 -13.40 -5.32
C THR A 38 14.65 -13.54 -4.32
N LEU A 39 14.33 -13.58 -3.03
CA LEU A 39 15.30 -13.73 -1.94
C LEU A 39 15.05 -15.04 -1.19
N ARG A 40 16.12 -15.77 -0.87
CA ARG A 40 16.05 -16.93 0.03
C ARG A 40 16.22 -16.47 1.48
N VAL A 41 15.30 -16.91 2.33
CA VAL A 41 15.29 -16.66 3.78
C VAL A 41 15.08 -18.01 4.47
N ASP A 42 15.75 -18.20 5.60
CA ASP A 42 15.57 -19.42 6.39
C ASP A 42 14.11 -19.63 6.79
N LYS A 43 13.71 -20.91 6.82
CA LYS A 43 12.31 -21.31 6.97
C LYS A 43 11.70 -20.85 8.30
N ASP A 44 12.47 -20.96 9.37
CA ASP A 44 12.09 -20.57 10.73
C ASP A 44 11.97 -19.06 10.87
N VAL A 45 12.90 -18.30 10.29
CA VAL A 45 12.85 -16.83 10.23
C VAL A 45 11.59 -16.38 9.49
N LEU A 46 11.33 -16.93 8.31
CA LEU A 46 10.12 -16.60 7.55
C LEU A 46 8.84 -16.99 8.31
N ALA A 47 8.84 -18.15 8.98
CA ALA A 47 7.71 -18.60 9.80
C ALA A 47 7.46 -17.64 10.97
N TRP A 48 8.51 -17.14 11.62
CA TRP A 48 8.40 -16.17 12.71
C TRP A 48 7.77 -14.85 12.24
N PHE A 49 8.20 -14.31 11.09
CA PHE A 49 7.58 -13.11 10.52
C PHE A 49 6.12 -13.33 10.12
N ARG A 50 5.78 -14.47 9.50
CA ARG A 50 4.39 -14.78 9.11
C ARG A 50 3.43 -14.86 10.30
N LYS A 51 3.89 -15.29 11.48
CA LYS A 51 3.07 -15.33 12.71
C LYS A 51 2.62 -13.95 13.18
N GLN A 52 3.31 -12.88 12.78
CA GLN A 52 2.94 -11.50 13.12
C GLN A 52 1.74 -10.98 12.30
N GLY A 53 1.29 -11.73 11.30
CA GLY A 53 0.09 -11.43 10.53
C GLY A 53 0.32 -10.53 9.33
N ARG A 54 -0.70 -9.74 8.98
CA ARG A 54 -0.69 -8.87 7.79
C ARG A 54 0.44 -7.85 7.92
N GLY A 55 1.26 -7.72 6.87
CA GLY A 55 2.37 -6.76 6.82
C GLY A 55 3.74 -7.34 7.15
N TYR A 56 3.87 -8.67 7.36
CA TYR A 56 5.16 -9.28 7.64
C TYR A 56 6.27 -8.94 6.61
N GLN A 57 5.92 -8.81 5.33
CA GLN A 57 6.87 -8.39 4.28
C GLN A 57 7.33 -6.94 4.46
N THR A 58 6.42 -6.06 4.90
CA THR A 58 6.74 -4.67 5.24
C THR A 58 7.71 -4.61 6.40
N THR A 59 7.51 -5.45 7.43
CA THR A 59 8.43 -5.55 8.58
C THR A 59 9.82 -6.03 8.16
N ILE A 60 9.90 -7.07 7.32
CA ILE A 60 11.18 -7.54 6.76
C ILE A 60 11.91 -6.40 6.05
N ASN A 61 11.22 -5.69 5.16
CA ASN A 61 11.81 -4.58 4.43
C ASN A 61 12.25 -3.42 5.34
N ALA A 62 11.47 -3.11 6.39
CA ALA A 62 11.84 -2.08 7.36
C ALA A 62 13.13 -2.45 8.13
N LEU A 63 13.29 -3.72 8.49
CA LEU A 63 14.49 -4.21 9.18
C LEU A 63 15.73 -4.16 8.27
N LEU A 64 15.58 -4.54 6.98
CA LEU A 64 16.65 -4.41 6.00
C LEU A 64 17.08 -2.95 5.81
N ARG A 65 16.13 -2.00 5.77
CA ARG A 65 16.45 -0.56 5.71
C ARG A 65 17.18 -0.08 6.95
N ALA A 66 16.69 -0.42 8.14
CA ALA A 66 17.34 -0.03 9.38
C ALA A 66 18.78 -0.56 9.47
N TYR A 67 19.03 -1.78 8.97
CA TYR A 67 20.37 -2.33 8.87
C TYR A 67 21.25 -1.55 7.88
N MET A 68 20.74 -1.24 6.70
CA MET A 68 21.44 -0.43 5.67
C MET A 68 21.82 0.95 6.23
N ASP A 69 20.87 1.68 6.80
CA ASP A 69 21.07 3.02 7.35
C ASP A 69 22.13 3.03 8.47
N ALA A 70 22.20 1.95 9.26
CA ALA A 70 23.20 1.81 10.33
C ALA A 70 24.62 1.52 9.82
N HIS A 71 24.78 1.09 8.57
CA HIS A 71 26.07 0.67 7.99
C HIS A 71 26.55 1.56 6.83
N GLU A 72 25.76 2.55 6.40
CA GLU A 72 26.13 3.54 5.37
C GLU A 72 26.89 4.76 5.95
N SER A 73 27.78 4.57 6.93
CA SER A 73 28.66 5.65 7.45
C SER A 73 29.90 5.88 6.59
#